data_AF-A0A9N8HUD6-F1
#
_entry.id   AF-A0A9N8HUD6-F1
#
_cell.length_a   1.000
_cell.length_b   1.000
_cell.length_c   1.000
_cell.angle_alpha   90.00
_cell.angle_beta   90.00
_cell.angle_gamma   90.00
#
_symmetry.space_group_name_H-M   'P 1'
#
loop_
_entity.id
_entity.type
_entity.pdbx_description
1 polymer ?
#
loop_
_entity_poly.entity_id
_entity_poly.type
_entity_poly.pdbx_seq_one_letter_code
_entity_poly.pdbx_strand_id
1 'polypeptide(L)'
;MLSIQKGTSIRCVFEDITKCQTAGTKYRGRRQALGETRPVNIPNDSVEAQIVADVLEDGFSLMQATRQVNHHLKETEQPLVSFSSVWHLSKRLKPLVKPIKRLKQGSTDKESAWAQARYNWSIQLIL
;
A
#
# COMPACT_ATOMS: atom_id res chain seq x y z
N MET A 1 3.63 9.60 29.48
CA MET A 1 2.91 8.68 28.57
C MET A 1 2.48 9.51 27.37
N LEU A 2 2.96 9.20 26.15
CA LEU A 2 2.60 9.99 24.96
C LEU A 2 1.13 9.73 24.65
N SER A 3 0.28 10.76 24.72
CA SER A 3 -1.17 10.71 24.54
C SER A 3 -1.58 10.42 23.09
N ILE A 4 -1.15 9.29 22.54
CA ILE A 4 -1.41 8.90 21.16
C ILE A 4 -2.73 8.13 21.13
N GLN A 5 -3.72 8.66 20.40
CA GLN A 5 -5.00 7.99 20.21
C GLN A 5 -4.83 6.65 19.48
N LYS A 6 -5.64 5.66 19.87
CA LYS A 6 -5.69 4.34 19.22
C LYS A 6 -6.09 4.53 17.74
N GLY A 7 -5.26 4.02 16.83
CA GLY A 7 -5.45 4.18 15.37
C GLY A 7 -4.60 5.29 14.72
N THR A 8 -3.82 6.04 15.50
CA THR A 8 -2.88 7.03 14.95
C THR A 8 -1.73 6.35 14.22
N SER A 9 -1.65 6.53 12.90
CA SER A 9 -0.49 6.10 12.11
C SER A 9 0.61 7.15 12.17
N ILE A 10 1.75 6.78 12.76
CA ILE A 10 2.96 7.62 12.82
C ILE A 10 3.89 7.41 11.62
N ARG A 11 3.51 6.56 10.66
CA ARG A 11 4.36 6.21 9.52
C ARG A 11 4.76 7.44 8.69
N CYS A 12 3.82 8.35 8.46
CA CYS A 12 4.09 9.58 7.72
C CYS A 12 5.11 10.48 8.42
N VAL A 13 5.13 10.47 9.76
CA VAL A 13 6.11 11.21 10.56
C VAL A 13 7.50 10.59 10.40
N PHE A 14 7.60 9.26 10.45
CA PHE A 14 8.89 8.59 10.20
C PHE A 14 9.38 8.80 8.79
N GLU A 15 8.52 8.68 7.77
CA GLU A 15 8.88 8.96 6.38
C GLU A 15 9.39 10.39 6.20
N ASP A 16 8.79 11.37 6.87
CA ASP A 16 9.21 12.77 6.81
C ASP A 16 10.55 13.01 7.52
N ILE A 17 10.76 12.38 8.69
CA ILE A 17 12.05 12.41 9.40
C ILE A 17 13.15 11.80 8.54
N THR A 18 12.90 10.64 7.92
CA THR A 18 13.87 9.99 7.04
C THR A 18 14.20 10.89 5.84
N LYS A 19 13.19 11.50 5.20
CA LYS A 19 13.43 12.47 4.11
C LYS A 19 14.28 13.66 4.58
N CYS A 20 13.97 14.23 5.74
CA CYS A 20 14.75 15.32 6.32
C CYS A 20 16.20 14.92 6.60
N GLN A 21 16.44 13.74 7.19
CA GLN A 21 17.78 13.20 7.43
C GLN A 21 18.56 13.00 6.13
N THR A 22 17.93 12.40 5.11
CA THR A 22 18.57 12.14 3.81
C THR A 22 18.92 13.44 3.09
N ALA A 23 18.08 14.48 3.22
CA ALA A 23 18.30 15.78 2.62
C ALA A 23 19.19 16.72 3.44
N GLY A 24 19.66 16.32 4.63
CA GLY A 24 20.42 17.17 5.55
C GLY A 24 19.63 18.36 6.11
N THR A 25 18.31 18.30 6.08
CA THR A 25 17.42 19.40 6.53
C THR A 25 16.86 19.13 7.92
N LYS A 26 16.69 20.19 8.72
CA LYS A 26 16.14 20.08 10.08
C LYS A 26 14.63 19.81 10.03
N TYR A 27 14.20 18.69 10.61
CA TYR A 27 12.78 18.38 10.78
C TYR A 27 12.08 19.43 11.66
N ARG A 28 10.99 20.02 11.17
CA ARG A 28 10.27 21.14 11.84
C ARG A 28 8.94 20.74 12.47
N GLY A 29 8.47 19.50 12.27
CA GLY A 29 7.23 18.99 12.89
C GLY A 29 5.93 19.65 12.45
N ARG A 30 5.94 20.56 11.46
CA ARG A 30 4.71 21.07 10.86
C ARG A 30 4.18 20.05 9.87
N ARG A 31 2.90 19.67 10.00
CA ARG A 31 2.20 19.01 8.90
C ARG A 31 2.23 19.96 7.71
N GLN A 32 2.75 19.51 6.58
CA GLN A 32 2.39 20.15 5.31
C GLN A 32 0.87 20.08 5.22
N ALA A 33 0.22 21.24 5.05
CA ALA A 33 -1.20 21.27 4.77
C ALA A 33 -1.42 20.33 3.58
N LEU A 34 -2.25 19.30 3.74
CA LEU A 34 -2.76 18.59 2.57
C LEU A 34 -3.46 19.68 1.77
N GLY A 35 -2.85 20.05 0.64
CA GLY A 35 -3.45 20.97 -0.30
C GLY A 35 -4.87 20.52 -0.60
N GLU A 36 -5.73 21.51 -0.89
CA GLU A 36 -7.13 21.31 -1.25
C GLU A 36 -7.34 20.00 -2.02
N THR A 37 -8.28 19.19 -1.55
CA THR A 37 -8.71 17.95 -2.19
C THR A 37 -9.28 18.27 -3.57
N ARG A 38 -8.42 18.52 -4.55
CA ARG A 38 -8.82 18.62 -5.95
C ARG A 38 -8.87 17.19 -6.46
N PRO A 39 -10.05 16.66 -6.82
CA PRO A 39 -10.09 15.41 -7.55
C PRO A 39 -9.49 15.71 -8.93
N VAL A 40 -8.18 15.51 -9.08
CA VAL A 40 -7.56 15.37 -10.39
C VAL A 40 -8.14 14.09 -10.95
N ASN A 41 -9.14 14.27 -11.81
CA ASN A 41 -9.75 13.18 -12.51
C ASN A 41 -8.71 12.64 -13.51
N ILE A 42 -8.04 11.56 -13.15
CA ILE A 42 -7.05 10.89 -14.01
C ILE A 42 -7.81 10.30 -15.20
N PRO A 43 -7.52 10.69 -16.46
CA PRO A 43 -8.16 10.09 -17.62
C PRO A 43 -7.81 8.60 -17.74
N ASN A 44 -8.70 7.78 -18.31
CA ASN A 44 -8.41 6.35 -18.46
C ASN A 44 -7.28 6.09 -19.47
N ASP A 45 -7.10 6.97 -20.45
CA ASP A 45 -6.11 6.82 -21.54
C ASP A 45 -4.78 7.52 -21.23
N SER A 46 -4.57 7.93 -19.97
CA SER A 46 -3.37 8.66 -19.57
C SER A 46 -2.23 7.71 -19.16
N VAL A 47 -1.00 8.24 -19.16
CA VAL A 47 0.19 7.51 -18.70
C VAL A 47 0.04 7.13 -17.22
N GLU A 48 -0.57 7.99 -16.41
CA GLU A 48 -0.84 7.69 -15.00
C GLU A 48 -1.80 6.52 -14.83
N ALA A 49 -2.79 6.38 -15.72
CA ALA A 49 -3.68 5.22 -15.70
C ALA A 49 -2.96 3.91 -16.03
N GLN A 50 -2.01 3.94 -16.97
CA GLN A 50 -1.14 2.81 -17.28
C GLN A 50 -0.26 2.45 -16.09
N ILE A 51 0.38 3.44 -15.44
CA ILE A 51 1.18 3.22 -14.23
C ILE A 51 0.34 2.56 -13.12
N VAL A 52 -0.91 2.99 -12.91
CA VAL A 52 -1.80 2.36 -11.93
C VAL A 52 -2.14 0.92 -12.32
N ALA A 53 -2.41 0.67 -13.61
CA ALA A 53 -2.72 -0.67 -14.09
C ALA A 53 -1.54 -1.62 -13.84
N ASP A 54 -0.34 -1.26 -14.29
CA ASP A 54 0.87 -2.07 -14.17
C ASP A 54 1.15 -2.43 -12.70
N VAL A 55 1.11 -1.44 -11.81
CA VAL A 55 1.37 -1.65 -10.39
C VAL A 55 0.33 -2.59 -9.75
N LEU A 56 -0.94 -2.53 -10.17
CA LEU A 56 -1.97 -3.42 -9.66
C LEU A 56 -1.87 -4.83 -10.25
N GLU A 57 -1.47 -4.96 -11.51
CA GLU A 57 -1.24 -6.24 -12.18
C GLU A 57 -0.04 -7.00 -11.58
N ASP A 58 0.99 -6.26 -11.14
CA ASP A 58 2.11 -6.78 -10.36
C ASP A 58 1.73 -7.22 -8.92
N GLY A 59 0.47 -7.02 -8.52
CA GLY A 59 -0.06 -7.44 -7.22
C GLY A 59 0.25 -6.48 -6.07
N PHE A 60 0.67 -5.25 -6.37
CA PHE A 60 0.88 -4.23 -5.34
C PHE A 60 -0.43 -3.59 -4.88
N SER A 61 -0.37 -2.92 -3.74
CA SER A 61 -1.51 -2.21 -3.15
C SER A 61 -1.81 -0.89 -3.86
N LEU A 62 -3.05 -0.41 -3.75
CA LEU A 62 -3.45 0.92 -4.24
C LEU A 62 -2.64 2.07 -3.61
N MET A 63 -2.13 1.88 -2.38
CA MET A 63 -1.23 2.86 -1.77
C MET A 63 0.11 2.94 -2.49
N GLN A 64 0.64 1.79 -2.93
CA GLN A 64 1.86 1.76 -3.74
C GLN A 64 1.61 2.35 -5.13
N ALA A 65 0.49 2.03 -5.77
CA ALA A 65 0.10 2.67 -7.03
C ALA A 65 0.01 4.20 -6.89
N THR A 66 -0.61 4.70 -5.82
CA THR A 66 -0.69 6.14 -5.52
C THR A 66 0.71 6.76 -5.36
N ARG A 67 1.63 6.05 -4.71
CA ARG A 67 3.01 6.50 -4.55
C ARG A 67 3.73 6.58 -5.89
N GLN A 68 3.55 5.59 -6.76
CA GLN A 68 4.22 5.55 -8.07
C GLN A 68 3.69 6.62 -9.02
N VAL A 69 2.37 6.80 -9.10
CA VAL A 69 1.79 7.90 -9.88
C VAL A 69 2.28 9.25 -9.38
N ASN A 70 2.28 9.47 -8.07
CA ASN A 70 2.78 10.73 -7.51
C ASN A 70 4.29 10.93 -7.68
N HIS A 71 5.06 9.84 -7.81
CA HIS A 71 6.47 9.93 -8.18
C HIS A 71 6.60 10.47 -9.59
N HIS A 72 5.90 9.87 -10.55
CA HIS A 72 5.86 10.31 -11.94
C HIS A 72 5.40 11.76 -12.07
N LEU A 73 4.27 12.12 -11.44
CA LEU A 73 3.74 13.48 -11.48
C LEU A 73 4.73 14.51 -10.92
N LYS A 74 5.49 14.14 -9.89
CA LYS A 74 6.53 15.00 -9.33
C LYS A 74 7.69 15.21 -10.31
N GLU A 75 8.09 14.18 -11.06
CA GLU A 75 9.12 14.28 -12.10
C GLU A 75 8.67 15.14 -13.29
N THR A 76 7.38 15.12 -13.60
CA THR A 76 6.76 15.93 -14.66
C THR A 76 6.27 17.30 -14.18
N GLU A 77 6.56 17.70 -12.95
CA GLU A 77 6.12 18.96 -12.32
C GLU A 77 4.58 19.18 -12.34
N GLN A 78 3.83 18.10 -12.29
CA GLN A 78 2.38 18.09 -12.28
C GLN A 78 1.80 18.02 -10.86
N PRO A 79 0.54 18.47 -10.66
CA PRO A 79 -0.13 18.37 -9.38
C PRO A 79 -0.31 16.92 -8.95
N LEU A 80 0.05 16.62 -7.70
CA LEU A 80 -0.11 15.28 -7.12
C LEU A 80 -1.58 14.88 -7.02
N VAL A 81 -1.83 13.58 -7.12
CA VAL A 81 -3.15 12.97 -7.00
C VAL A 81 -3.38 12.43 -5.60
N SER A 82 -4.64 12.46 -5.17
CA SER A 82 -5.07 11.82 -3.93
C SER A 82 -5.27 10.32 -4.09
N PHE A 83 -5.18 9.58 -2.99
CA PHE A 83 -5.51 8.14 -2.96
C PHE A 83 -6.92 7.86 -3.51
N SER A 84 -7.90 8.71 -3.18
CA SER A 84 -9.28 8.56 -3.66
C SER A 84 -9.36 8.64 -5.19
N SER A 85 -8.54 9.50 -5.83
CA SER A 85 -8.51 9.62 -7.29
C SER A 85 -8.01 8.32 -7.93
N VAL A 86 -6.96 7.72 -7.37
CA VAL A 86 -6.42 6.42 -7.79
C VAL A 86 -7.40 5.28 -7.52
N TRP A 87 -8.07 5.30 -6.37
CA TRP A 87 -9.13 4.33 -6.04
C TRP A 87 -10.25 4.37 -7.08
N HIS A 88 -10.78 5.55 -7.41
CA HIS A 88 -11.81 5.70 -8.44
C HIS A 88 -11.32 5.29 -9.83
N LEU A 89 -10.07 5.62 -10.19
CA LEU A 89 -9.46 5.15 -11.44
C LEU A 89 -9.43 3.62 -11.50
N SER A 90 -8.97 2.95 -10.43
CA SER A 90 -8.91 1.48 -10.40
C SER A 90 -10.27 0.81 -10.64
N LYS A 91 -11.39 1.45 -10.25
CA LYS A 91 -12.73 0.95 -10.55
C LYS A 91 -13.13 1.16 -12.00
N ARG A 92 -12.73 2.30 -12.60
CA ARG A 92 -13.04 2.65 -14.00
C ARG A 92 -12.24 1.85 -15.01
N LEU A 93 -11.04 1.40 -14.64
CA LEU A 93 -10.22 0.48 -15.45
C LEU A 93 -10.83 -0.92 -15.60
N LYS A 94 -11.92 -1.22 -14.86
CA LYS A 94 -12.63 -2.52 -14.91
C LYS A 94 -11.68 -3.73 -14.79
N PRO A 95 -10.86 -3.81 -13.72
CA PRO A 95 -9.88 -4.88 -13.57
C PRO A 95 -10.57 -6.25 -13.47
N LEU A 96 -9.96 -7.26 -14.07
CA LEU A 96 -10.42 -8.65 -13.99
C LEU A 96 -10.08 -9.23 -12.62
N VAL A 97 -10.98 -9.09 -11.65
CA VAL A 97 -10.81 -9.65 -10.31
C VAL A 97 -11.21 -11.12 -10.31
N LYS A 98 -10.22 -12.02 -10.18
CA LYS A 98 -10.47 -13.44 -9.91
C LYS A 98 -10.36 -13.69 -8.41
N PRO A 99 -11.41 -14.20 -7.75
CA PRO A 99 -11.32 -14.55 -6.34
C PRO A 99 -10.31 -15.69 -6.18
N ILE A 100 -9.26 -15.44 -5.39
CA ILE A 100 -8.38 -16.50 -4.93
C ILE A 100 -9.21 -17.35 -3.97
N LYS A 101 -9.63 -18.53 -4.41
CA LYS A 101 -10.27 -19.51 -3.52
C LYS A 101 -9.29 -19.80 -2.39
N ARG A 102 -9.79 -19.88 -1.15
CA ARG A 102 -8.96 -20.37 -0.04
C ARG A 102 -8.45 -21.76 -0.41
N LEU A 103 -7.18 -21.84 -0.77
CA LEU A 103 -6.50 -23.10 -0.90
C LEU A 103 -6.27 -23.63 0.51
N LYS A 104 -6.59 -24.91 0.70
CA LYS A 104 -6.31 -25.59 1.95
C LYS A 104 -4.79 -25.56 2.18
N GLN A 105 -4.34 -25.00 3.29
CA GLN A 105 -2.93 -25.02 3.66
C GLN A 105 -2.55 -26.44 4.10
N GLY A 106 -2.03 -27.19 3.13
CA GLY A 106 -1.58 -28.56 3.25
C GLY A 106 -2.69 -29.58 3.55
N SER A 107 -2.28 -30.82 3.77
CA SER A 107 -3.22 -31.93 3.98
C SER A 107 -3.71 -31.99 5.44
N THR A 108 -4.94 -32.45 5.63
CA THR A 108 -5.49 -32.81 6.96
C THR A 108 -5.39 -34.31 7.23
N ASP A 109 -4.86 -35.07 6.28
CA ASP A 109 -4.59 -36.48 6.51
C ASP A 109 -3.50 -36.61 7.59
N LYS A 110 -3.80 -37.36 8.64
CA LYS A 110 -2.91 -37.58 9.78
C LYS A 110 -1.57 -38.22 9.37
N GLU A 111 -1.57 -39.01 8.31
CA GLU A 111 -0.36 -39.66 7.80
C GLU A 111 0.46 -38.75 6.88
N SER A 112 -0.06 -37.57 6.52
CA SER A 112 0.67 -36.64 5.68
C SER A 112 1.80 -35.97 6.45
N ALA A 113 2.95 -35.80 5.78
CA ALA A 113 4.10 -35.07 6.32
C ALA A 113 3.71 -33.66 6.81
N TRP A 114 2.76 -33.00 6.15
CA TRP A 114 2.26 -31.69 6.55
C TRP A 114 1.52 -31.72 7.90
N ALA A 115 0.61 -32.67 8.10
CA ALA A 115 -0.14 -32.78 9.35
C ALA A 115 0.78 -33.15 10.54
N GLN A 116 1.73 -34.07 10.31
CA GLN A 116 2.73 -34.46 11.31
C GLN A 116 3.65 -33.28 11.67
N ALA A 117 4.18 -32.55 10.67
CA ALA A 117 5.01 -31.38 10.91
C ALA A 117 4.25 -30.28 11.67
N ARG A 118 3.00 -30.01 11.31
CA ARG A 118 2.15 -29.04 12.01
C ARG A 118 1.91 -29.42 13.47
N TYR A 119 1.65 -30.70 13.73
CA TYR A 119 1.46 -31.23 15.08
C TYR A 119 2.72 -31.07 15.93
N ASN A 120 3.87 -31.50 15.42
CA ASN A 120 5.15 -31.40 16.13
C ASN A 120 5.52 -29.93 16.42
N TRP A 121 5.34 -29.04 15.44
CA TRP A 121 5.55 -27.60 15.63
C TRP A 121 4.63 -27.02 16.71
N SER A 122 3.36 -27.44 16.73
CA SER A 122 2.40 -26.96 17.72
C SER A 122 2.74 -27.45 19.13
N ILE A 123 3.25 -28.68 19.28
CA ILE A 123 3.74 -29.20 20.57
C ILE A 123 4.93 -28.38 21.09
N GLN A 124 5.88 -28.02 20.24
CA GLN A 124 7.04 -27.21 20.62
C GLN A 124 6.68 -25.82 21.16
N LEU A 125 5.51 -25.30 20.82
CA LEU A 125 5.06 -23.98 21.29
C LEU A 125 4.26 -24.05 22.60
N ILE A 126 3.75 -25.23 22.95
CA ILE A 126 2.91 -25.45 24.14
C ILE A 126 3.75 -25.94 25.33
N LEU A 127 4.78 -26.73 25.06
CA LEU A 127 5.76 -27.19 26.06
C LEU A 127 6.88 -26.17 26.26
#